data_AF-A0A4Q3YVU6-F1
#
_entry.id   AF-A0A4Q3YVU6-F1
#
_cell.length_a   1.000
_cell.length_b   1.000
_cell.length_c   1.000
_cell.angle_alpha   90.00
_cell.angle_beta   90.00
_cell.angle_gamma   90.00
#
_symmetry.space_group_name_H-M   'P 1'
#
loop_
_entity.id
_entity.type
_entity.pdbx_description
1 polymer ?
#
loop_
_entity_poly.entity_id
_entity_poly.type
_entity_poly.pdbx_seq_one_letter_code
_entity_poly.pdbx_strand_id
1 'polypeptide(L)'
;MTKQGSPPSFRDRLVDEIIDEIDGLEEDELDAFLRDMDQDPDAVLKTGEAVRKSSIAEARLARLRGAQQELKANKKLNTATLLSFDLDRKRQIFDVVKQRSEATGEMTLAARNQRIDSDKDLDSFLEACLRLGLINEAGDIVD
;
A
#
# COMPACT_ATOMS: atom_id res chain seq x y z
N MET A 1 -11.06 25.64 -23.11
CA MET A 1 -12.31 25.21 -23.77
C MET A 1 -13.10 24.40 -22.76
N THR A 2 -14.03 25.06 -22.05
CA THR A 2 -14.88 24.46 -21.03
C THR A 2 -15.98 23.66 -21.72
N LYS A 3 -16.02 22.35 -21.47
CA LYS A 3 -17.12 21.48 -21.92
C LYS A 3 -18.37 21.93 -21.18
N GLN A 4 -19.29 22.60 -21.87
CA GLN A 4 -20.66 22.79 -21.39
C GLN A 4 -21.31 21.41 -21.34
N GLY A 5 -21.53 20.89 -20.13
CA GLY A 5 -22.33 19.70 -19.92
C GLY A 5 -23.77 19.95 -20.34
N SER A 6 -24.38 18.97 -21.01
CA SER A 6 -25.80 19.01 -21.34
C SER A 6 -26.63 19.34 -20.10
N PRO A 7 -27.69 20.16 -20.21
CA PRO A 7 -28.56 20.46 -19.08
C PRO A 7 -29.19 19.16 -18.55
N PRO A 8 -29.37 19.03 -17.22
CA PRO A 8 -29.94 17.84 -16.61
C PRO A 8 -31.33 17.58 -17.19
N SER A 9 -31.58 16.31 -17.51
CA SER A 9 -32.85 15.89 -18.05
C SER A 9 -33.97 16.14 -17.03
N PHE A 10 -35.22 16.14 -17.47
CA PHE A 10 -36.36 16.26 -16.55
C PHE A 10 -36.35 15.15 -15.49
N ARG A 11 -35.92 13.94 -15.89
CA ARG A 11 -35.75 12.80 -14.98
C ARG A 11 -34.70 13.09 -13.91
N ASP A 12 -33.56 13.68 -14.29
CA ASP A 12 -32.48 13.98 -13.33
C ASP A 12 -32.94 15.02 -12.32
N ARG A 13 -33.62 16.08 -12.77
CA ARG A 13 -34.21 17.10 -11.88
C ARG A 13 -35.25 16.54 -10.92
N LEU A 14 -36.09 15.61 -11.38
CA LEU A 14 -37.08 14.97 -10.53
C LEU A 14 -36.44 14.05 -9.49
N VAL A 15 -35.37 13.34 -9.87
CA VAL A 15 -34.61 12.50 -8.95
C VAL A 15 -33.91 13.36 -7.90
N ASP A 16 -33.30 14.49 -8.31
CA ASP A 16 -32.64 15.42 -7.39
C ASP A 16 -33.65 16.02 -6.40
N GLU A 17 -34.83 16.43 -6.85
CA GLU A 17 -35.89 16.98 -5.98
C GLU A 17 -36.40 15.94 -4.96
N ILE A 18 -36.56 14.68 -5.38
CA ILE A 18 -36.94 13.57 -4.49
C ILE A 18 -35.83 13.28 -3.48
N ILE A 19 -34.56 13.35 -3.89
CA ILE A 19 -33.42 13.15 -2.99
C ILE A 19 -33.37 14.28 -1.96
N ASP A 20 -33.54 15.53 -2.38
CA ASP A 20 -33.55 16.68 -1.48
C ASP A 20 -34.71 16.62 -0.48
N GLU A 21 -35.88 16.12 -0.91
CA GLU A 21 -37.03 15.89 -0.04
C GLU A 21 -36.74 14.79 1.00
N ILE A 22 -36.15 13.66 0.58
CA ILE A 22 -35.76 12.55 1.47
C ILE A 22 -34.67 12.99 2.46
N ASP A 23 -33.67 13.75 2.01
CA ASP A 23 -32.59 14.28 2.86
C ASP A 23 -33.11 15.31 3.89
N GLY A 24 -34.28 15.90 3.63
CA GLY A 24 -34.95 16.83 4.52
C GLY A 24 -35.85 16.18 5.58
N LEU A 25 -36.10 14.87 5.49
CA LEU A 25 -36.96 14.14 6.44
C LEU A 25 -36.24 13.90 7.78
N GLU A 26 -36.99 14.03 8.88
CA GLU A 26 -36.51 13.57 10.18
C GLU A 26 -36.51 12.03 10.26
N GLU A 27 -35.73 11.45 11.19
CA GLU A 27 -35.55 9.99 11.31
C GLU A 27 -36.89 9.24 11.43
N ASP A 28 -37.83 9.77 12.22
CA ASP A 28 -39.16 9.19 12.41
C ASP A 28 -40.05 9.28 11.14
N GLU A 29 -39.85 10.31 10.32
CA GLU A 29 -40.59 10.52 9.06
C GLU A 29 -40.06 9.59 7.95
N LEU A 30 -38.75 9.38 7.92
CA LEU A 30 -38.11 8.41 7.02
C LEU A 30 -38.53 6.98 7.35
N ASP A 31 -38.58 6.63 8.64
CA ASP A 31 -39.08 5.34 9.11
C ASP A 31 -40.55 5.10 8.72
N ALA A 32 -41.38 6.14 8.84
CA ALA A 32 -42.78 6.08 8.42
C ALA A 32 -42.92 5.91 6.90
N PHE A 33 -42.12 6.65 6.12
CA PHE A 33 -42.07 6.56 4.66
C PHE A 33 -41.65 5.16 4.18
N LEU A 34 -40.61 4.58 4.79
CA LEU A 34 -40.15 3.23 4.46
C LEU A 34 -41.23 2.17 4.76
N ARG A 35 -41.92 2.30 5.90
CA ARG A 35 -43.03 1.39 6.27
C ARG A 35 -44.24 1.53 5.34
N ASP A 36 -44.55 2.73 4.85
CA ASP A 36 -45.62 2.95 3.87
C ASP A 36 -45.30 2.27 2.52
N MET A 37 -44.01 2.13 2.20
CA MET A 37 -43.51 1.39 1.04
C MET A 37 -43.36 -0.13 1.28
N ASP A 38 -43.88 -0.67 2.39
CA ASP A 38 -43.72 -2.07 2.81
C ASP A 38 -42.24 -2.48 2.96
N GLN A 39 -41.38 -1.52 3.32
CA GLN A 39 -39.98 -1.75 3.64
C GLN A 39 -39.74 -1.67 5.15
N ASP A 40 -38.90 -2.56 5.66
CA ASP A 40 -38.45 -2.55 7.04
C ASP A 40 -37.23 -1.61 7.20
N PRO A 41 -37.34 -0.51 7.96
CA PRO A 41 -36.23 0.43 8.16
C PRO A 41 -34.96 -0.23 8.70
N ASP A 42 -35.10 -1.20 9.62
CA ASP A 42 -33.97 -1.92 10.19
C ASP A 42 -33.23 -2.77 9.14
N ALA A 43 -33.97 -3.33 8.17
CA ALA A 43 -33.39 -4.09 7.07
C ALA A 43 -32.67 -3.19 6.07
N VAL A 44 -33.22 -2.01 5.79
CA VAL A 44 -32.60 -1.00 4.91
C VAL A 44 -31.30 -0.48 5.54
N LEU A 45 -31.31 -0.15 6.83
CA LEU A 45 -30.11 0.28 7.58
C LEU A 45 -29.01 -0.78 7.57
N LYS A 46 -29.34 -2.05 7.86
CA LYS A 46 -28.38 -3.16 7.80
C LYS A 46 -27.77 -3.32 6.41
N THR A 47 -28.57 -3.11 5.36
CA THR A 47 -28.11 -3.20 3.97
C THR A 47 -27.15 -2.04 3.64
N GLY A 48 -27.49 -0.82 4.05
CA GLY A 48 -26.62 0.36 3.94
C GLY A 48 -25.29 0.18 4.67
N GLU A 49 -25.31 -0.37 5.90
CA GLU A 49 -24.10 -0.67 6.64
C GLU A 49 -23.21 -1.70 5.93
N ALA A 50 -23.81 -2.74 5.35
CA ALA A 50 -23.09 -3.78 4.63
C ALA A 50 -22.38 -3.21 3.39
N VAL A 51 -23.07 -2.36 2.63
CA VAL A 51 -22.49 -1.63 1.48
C VAL A 51 -21.34 -0.74 1.93
N ARG A 52 -21.54 0.06 3.00
CA ARG A 52 -20.49 0.91 3.56
C ARG A 52 -19.25 0.12 3.98
N LYS A 53 -19.45 -1.01 4.68
CA LYS A 53 -18.35 -1.90 5.11
C LYS A 53 -17.61 -2.49 3.91
N SER A 54 -18.33 -2.88 2.86
CA SER A 54 -17.74 -3.38 1.59
C SER A 54 -16.88 -2.31 0.91
N SER A 55 -17.39 -1.09 0.73
CA SER A 55 -16.63 0.00 0.10
C SER A 55 -15.37 0.38 0.90
N ILE A 56 -15.45 0.36 2.24
CA ILE A 56 -14.27 0.57 3.10
C ILE A 56 -13.23 -0.55 2.88
N ALA A 57 -13.67 -1.81 2.80
CA ALA A 57 -12.78 -2.94 2.57
C ALA A 57 -12.08 -2.84 1.20
N GLU A 58 -12.81 -2.46 0.15
CA GLU A 58 -12.24 -2.25 -1.19
C GLU A 58 -11.24 -1.11 -1.21
N ALA A 59 -11.54 0.03 -0.57
CA ALA A 59 -10.62 1.15 -0.47
C ALA A 59 -9.32 0.77 0.27
N ARG A 60 -9.44 0.00 1.36
CA ARG A 60 -8.27 -0.54 2.09
C ARG A 60 -7.47 -1.50 1.23
N LEU A 61 -8.13 -2.38 0.46
CA LEU A 61 -7.47 -3.30 -0.45
C LEU A 61 -6.74 -2.57 -1.58
N ALA A 62 -7.34 -1.52 -2.13
CA ALA A 62 -6.71 -0.67 -3.14
C ALA A 62 -5.45 0.01 -2.59
N ARG A 63 -5.50 0.57 -1.37
CA ARG A 63 -4.33 1.14 -0.69
C ARG A 63 -3.24 0.08 -0.47
N LEU A 64 -3.61 -1.11 -0.02
CA LEU A 64 -2.67 -2.22 0.16
C LEU A 64 -2.00 -2.62 -1.16
N ARG A 65 -2.77 -2.72 -2.25
CA ARG A 65 -2.23 -3.04 -3.58
C ARG A 65 -1.29 -1.97 -4.10
N GLY A 66 -1.61 -0.68 -3.88
CA GLY A 66 -0.72 0.44 -4.21
C GLY A 66 0.61 0.36 -3.46
N ALA A 67 0.56 0.19 -2.13
CA ALA A 67 1.76 0.03 -1.32
C ALA A 67 2.59 -1.20 -1.71
N GLN A 68 1.94 -2.32 -2.09
CA GLN A 68 2.64 -3.51 -2.59
C GLN A 68 3.31 -3.28 -3.94
N GLN A 69 2.72 -2.48 -4.83
CA GLN A 69 3.31 -2.13 -6.11
C GLN A 69 4.52 -1.20 -5.94
N GLU A 70 4.43 -0.20 -5.06
CA GLU A 70 5.56 0.68 -4.71
C GLU A 70 6.72 -0.12 -4.10
N LEU A 71 6.43 -1.04 -3.18
CA LEU A 71 7.45 -1.90 -2.58
C LEU A 71 8.12 -2.83 -3.62
N LYS A 72 7.37 -3.30 -4.63
CA LYS A 72 7.94 -4.07 -5.74
C LYS A 72 8.77 -3.21 -6.70
N ALA A 73 8.36 -1.96 -6.95
CA ALA A 73 9.10 -1.02 -7.78
C ALA A 73 10.44 -0.63 -7.13
N ASN A 74 10.43 -0.30 -5.83
CA ASN A 74 11.65 0.01 -5.08
C ASN A 74 12.58 -1.20 -4.96
N LYS A 75 12.04 -2.42 -4.83
CA LYS A 75 12.86 -3.64 -4.88
C LYS A 75 13.63 -3.77 -6.20
N LYS A 76 12.99 -3.52 -7.35
CA LYS A 76 13.64 -3.69 -8.66
C LYS A 76 14.77 -2.69 -8.91
N LEU A 77 14.65 -1.46 -8.43
CA LEU A 77 15.69 -0.44 -8.57
C LEU A 77 16.93 -0.79 -7.74
N ASN A 78 16.72 -1.22 -6.49
CA ASN A 78 17.81 -1.42 -5.54
C ASN A 78 18.62 -2.70 -5.81
N THR A 79 17.99 -3.78 -6.31
CA THR A 79 18.71 -5.01 -6.67
C THR A 79 19.56 -4.84 -7.93
N ALA A 80 19.15 -3.98 -8.88
CA ALA A 80 19.88 -3.76 -10.14
C ALA A 80 21.22 -3.04 -9.93
N THR A 81 21.28 -2.08 -9.01
CA THR A 81 22.51 -1.33 -8.71
C THR A 81 23.58 -2.20 -8.05
N LEU A 82 23.19 -3.07 -7.11
CA LEU A 82 24.12 -4.00 -6.44
C LEU A 82 24.70 -5.04 -7.40
N LEU A 83 23.93 -5.51 -8.38
CA LEU A 83 24.39 -6.44 -9.42
C LEU A 83 25.43 -5.82 -10.36
N SER A 84 25.53 -4.48 -10.42
CA SER A 84 26.45 -3.77 -11.32
C SER A 84 27.87 -3.60 -10.77
N PHE A 85 28.09 -3.85 -9.47
CA PHE A 85 29.43 -3.79 -8.89
C PHE A 85 30.32 -4.93 -9.39
N ASP A 86 31.60 -4.62 -9.58
CA ASP A 86 32.65 -5.60 -9.78
C ASP A 86 32.85 -6.45 -8.52
N LEU A 87 33.37 -7.66 -8.73
CA LEU A 87 33.46 -8.68 -7.69
C LEU A 87 34.36 -8.24 -6.52
N ASP A 88 35.42 -7.49 -6.82
CA ASP A 88 36.36 -6.96 -5.83
C ASP A 88 35.69 -5.91 -4.94
N ARG A 89 34.89 -5.01 -5.53
CA ARG A 89 34.11 -4.04 -4.76
C ARG A 89 33.04 -4.69 -3.90
N LYS A 90 32.36 -5.72 -4.41
CA LYS A 90 31.39 -6.51 -3.61
C LYS A 90 32.06 -7.16 -2.39
N ARG A 91 33.26 -7.72 -2.56
CA ARG A 91 34.06 -8.30 -1.46
C ARG A 91 34.50 -7.24 -0.45
N GLN A 92 34.94 -6.08 -0.91
CA GLN A 92 35.30 -4.97 -0.02
C GLN A 92 34.10 -4.54 0.85
N ILE A 93 32.93 -4.33 0.25
CA ILE A 93 31.73 -3.94 1.01
C ILE A 93 31.36 -5.01 2.05
N PHE A 94 31.45 -6.29 1.66
CA PHE A 94 31.22 -7.41 2.58
C PHE A 94 32.16 -7.37 3.79
N ASP A 95 33.47 -7.20 3.56
CA ASP A 95 34.46 -7.16 4.63
C ASP A 95 34.23 -6.00 5.60
N VAL A 96 33.89 -4.81 5.09
CA VAL A 96 33.62 -3.64 5.93
C VAL A 96 32.32 -3.81 6.73
N VAL A 97 31.26 -4.34 6.11
CA VAL A 97 30.00 -4.64 6.81
C VAL A 97 30.20 -5.68 7.90
N LYS A 98 30.99 -6.72 7.64
CA LYS A 98 31.33 -7.76 8.60
C LYS A 98 32.14 -7.21 9.79
N GLN A 99 33.14 -6.37 9.52
CA GLN A 99 33.91 -5.73 10.60
C GLN A 99 33.03 -4.82 11.48
N ARG A 100 32.15 -4.02 10.87
CA ARG A 100 31.23 -3.16 11.62
C ARG A 100 30.24 -4.00 12.45
N SER A 101 29.68 -5.06 11.88
CA SER A 101 28.70 -5.88 12.57
C SER A 101 29.29 -6.69 13.74
N GLU A 102 30.55 -7.12 13.63
CA GLU A 102 31.30 -7.72 14.74
C GLU A 102 31.54 -6.71 15.88
N ALA A 103 31.70 -5.43 15.55
CA ALA A 103 31.91 -4.35 16.51
C ALA A 103 30.62 -3.85 17.18
N THR A 104 29.51 -3.72 16.43
CA THR A 104 28.23 -3.20 16.95
C THR A 104 27.27 -4.27 17.43
N GLY A 105 27.47 -5.53 17.01
CA GLY A 105 26.55 -6.63 17.28
C GLY A 105 25.28 -6.61 16.43
N GLU A 106 25.15 -5.66 15.49
CA GLU A 106 23.95 -5.43 14.67
C GLU A 106 23.91 -6.34 13.43
N MET A 107 24.23 -7.61 13.58
CA MET A 107 24.08 -8.59 12.50
C MET A 107 22.86 -9.48 12.73
N THR A 108 21.96 -9.52 11.74
CA THR A 108 20.83 -10.46 11.78
C THR A 108 21.30 -11.91 11.74
N LEU A 109 20.55 -12.82 12.38
CA LEU A 109 20.83 -14.27 12.41
C LEU A 109 21.07 -14.88 11.01
N ALA A 110 20.48 -14.30 9.96
CA ALA A 110 20.66 -14.73 8.57
C ALA A 110 22.07 -14.42 8.04
N ALA A 111 22.62 -13.24 8.34
CA ALA A 111 23.98 -12.86 7.99
C ALA A 111 25.04 -13.64 8.81
N ARG A 112 24.71 -14.05 10.03
CA ARG A 112 25.64 -14.77 10.93
C ARG A 112 25.90 -16.21 10.53
N ASN A 113 24.93 -16.84 9.86
CA ASN A 113 24.96 -18.27 9.54
C ASN A 113 25.27 -18.56 8.06
N GLN A 114 25.38 -17.55 7.20
CA GLN A 114 25.70 -17.75 5.80
C GLN A 114 27.22 -17.89 5.60
N ARG A 115 27.66 -19.11 5.29
CA ARG A 115 28.92 -19.29 4.57
C ARG A 115 28.70 -18.75 3.16
N ILE A 116 29.41 -17.68 2.81
CA ILE A 116 29.41 -17.16 1.45
C ILE A 116 30.37 -18.04 0.65
N ASP A 117 29.82 -19.09 0.05
CA ASP A 117 30.57 -20.06 -0.74
C ASP A 117 30.48 -19.75 -2.25
N SER A 118 29.58 -18.86 -2.66
CA SER A 118 29.40 -18.44 -4.05
C SER A 118 29.16 -16.93 -4.22
N ASP A 119 29.45 -16.41 -5.42
CA ASP A 119 29.21 -15.00 -5.77
C ASP A 119 27.72 -14.62 -5.69
N LYS A 120 26.83 -15.60 -5.90
CA LYS A 120 25.38 -15.41 -5.75
C LYS A 120 24.97 -15.21 -4.29
N ASP A 121 25.68 -15.83 -3.36
CA ASP A 121 25.45 -15.65 -1.93
C ASP A 121 25.95 -14.28 -1.48
N LEU A 122 27.06 -13.80 -2.06
CA LEU A 122 27.57 -12.44 -1.84
C LEU A 122 26.56 -11.38 -2.30
N ASP A 123 25.97 -11.54 -3.49
CA ASP A 123 24.93 -10.64 -3.98
C ASP A 123 23.69 -10.63 -3.07
N SER A 124 23.26 -11.82 -2.62
CA SER A 124 22.11 -11.96 -1.72
C SER A 124 22.37 -11.33 -0.35
N PHE A 125 23.60 -11.44 0.15
CA PHE A 125 24.04 -10.81 1.39
C PHE A 125 24.03 -9.28 1.28
N LEU A 126 24.65 -8.72 0.23
CA LEU A 126 24.70 -7.27 0.03
C LEU A 126 23.32 -6.68 -0.19
N GLU A 127 22.41 -7.41 -0.85
CA GLU A 127 21.01 -7.01 -0.96
C GLU A 127 20.31 -6.96 0.40
N ALA A 128 20.59 -7.91 1.29
CA ALA A 128 20.08 -7.86 2.65
C ALA A 128 20.64 -6.65 3.42
N CYS A 129 21.93 -6.33 3.28
CA CYS A 129 22.55 -5.17 3.92
C CYS A 129 21.96 -3.84 3.44
N LEU A 130 21.71 -3.69 2.13
CA LEU A 130 21.05 -2.50 1.59
C LEU A 130 19.61 -2.36 2.12
N ARG A 131 18.86 -3.47 2.20
CA ARG A 131 17.50 -3.48 2.75
C ARG A 131 17.43 -3.13 4.23
N LEU A 132 18.47 -3.50 4.99
CA LEU A 132 18.59 -3.18 6.40
C LEU A 132 19.13 -1.76 6.64
N GLY A 133 19.47 -1.03 5.59
CA GLY A 133 20.04 0.31 5.69
C GLY A 133 21.47 0.31 6.22
N LEU A 134 22.18 -0.82 6.18
CA LEU A 134 23.59 -0.91 6.59
C LEU A 134 24.52 -0.30 5.55
N ILE A 135 24.10 -0.33 4.29
CA ILE A 135 24.82 0.26 3.15
C ILE A 135 23.86 1.04 2.26
N ASN A 136 24.35 2.06 1.56
CA ASN A 136 23.60 2.85 0.59
C ASN A 136 23.73 2.26 -0.83
N GLU A 137 23.07 2.90 -1.81
CA GLU A 137 23.11 2.49 -3.21
C GLU A 137 24.51 2.58 -3.86
N ALA A 138 25.43 3.36 -3.29
CA ALA A 138 26.83 3.47 -3.73
C ALA A 138 27.75 2.40 -3.11
N GLY A 139 27.22 1.60 -2.17
CA GLY A 139 27.97 0.61 -1.42
C GLY A 139 28.70 1.17 -0.20
N ASP A 140 28.44 2.41 0.19
CA ASP A 140 29.02 3.01 1.40
C ASP A 140 28.17 2.65 2.62
N ILE A 141 28.80 2.50 3.77
CA ILE A 141 28.09 2.22 5.02
C ILE A 141 27.31 3.46 5.46
N VAL A 142 26.04 3.25 5.82
CA VAL A 142 25.19 4.30 6.39
C VAL A 142 25.34 4.26 7.91
N ASP A 143 25.62 5.42 8.51
CA ASP A 143 25.82 5.55 9.95
C ASP A 143 24.54 5.41 10.78
#